data_AF-A0A7C6ISR0-F1
#
_entry.id   AF-A0A7C6ISR0-F1
#
_cell.length_a   1.000
_cell.length_b   1.000
_cell.length_c   1.000
_cell.angle_alpha   90.00
_cell.angle_beta   90.00
_cell.angle_gamma   90.00
#
_symmetry.space_group_name_H-M   'P 1'
#
loop_
_entity.id
_entity.type
_entity.pdbx_description
1 polymer ?
#
loop_
_entity_poly.entity_id
_entity_poly.type
_entity_poly.pdbx_seq_one_letter_code
_entity_poly.pdbx_strand_id
1 'polypeptide(L)'
;MTDAETPSRPLTIEEELPQCTINAPVSEIALFGSALGSAVMGMTFVVDVQYGDFLIRAMDKMISQISMMRYMSEDGVEVPLVMQMPV
;
A
#
# COMPACT_ATOMS: atom_id res chain seq x y z
N MET A 1 5.16 -38.66 6.87
CA MET A 1 5.34 -38.49 5.41
C MET A 1 4.27 -37.50 4.98
N THR A 2 4.42 -36.21 5.26
CA THR A 2 5.58 -35.38 4.93
C THR A 2 5.99 -34.50 6.12
N ASP A 3 7.28 -34.46 6.41
CA ASP A 3 7.91 -33.55 7.34
C ASP A 3 7.56 -32.10 6.99
N ALA A 4 6.76 -31.45 7.84
CA ALA A 4 6.64 -30.01 7.85
C ALA A 4 7.93 -29.46 8.45
N GLU A 5 8.99 -29.38 7.64
CA GLU A 5 10.15 -28.55 7.96
C GLU A 5 9.65 -27.15 8.31
N THR A 6 9.74 -26.79 9.59
CA THR A 6 9.49 -25.42 10.02
C THR A 6 10.51 -24.54 9.30
N PRO A 7 10.10 -23.52 8.54
CA PRO A 7 11.01 -22.76 7.72
C PRO A 7 12.09 -22.13 8.60
N SER A 8 13.35 -22.32 8.21
CA SER A 8 14.54 -21.87 8.97
C SER A 8 14.64 -20.33 9.09
N ARG A 9 13.86 -19.61 8.29
CA ARG A 9 13.67 -18.16 8.35
C ARG A 9 12.17 -17.85 8.53
N PRO A 10 11.80 -16.76 9.21
CA PRO A 10 10.41 -16.31 9.19
C PRO A 10 9.93 -16.13 7.75
N LEU A 11 8.69 -16.55 7.48
CA LEU A 11 8.05 -16.35 6.18
C LEU A 11 7.83 -14.85 5.95
N THR A 12 8.07 -14.40 4.72
CA THR A 12 7.73 -13.03 4.33
C THR A 12 6.22 -12.92 4.14
N ILE A 13 5.63 -11.72 4.31
CA ILE A 13 4.18 -11.49 4.10
C ILE A 13 3.71 -11.94 2.71
N GLU A 14 4.56 -11.82 1.70
CA GLU A 14 4.31 -12.33 0.34
C GLU A 14 4.08 -13.84 0.29
N GLU A 15 4.79 -14.60 1.14
CA GLU A 15 4.72 -16.06 1.21
C GLU A 15 3.53 -16.51 2.08
N GLU A 16 3.19 -15.75 3.13
CA GLU A 16 2.05 -16.06 4.00
C GLU A 16 0.70 -15.67 3.38
N LEU A 17 0.65 -14.57 2.63
CA LEU A 17 -0.57 -14.01 2.05
C LEU A 17 -0.40 -13.67 0.55
N PRO A 18 -0.13 -14.67 -0.32
CA PRO A 18 0.12 -14.42 -1.74
C PRO A 18 -1.10 -13.86 -2.47
N GLN A 19 -2.32 -14.17 -2.02
CA GLN A 19 -3.56 -13.67 -2.63
C GLN A 19 -3.86 -12.20 -2.29
N CYS A 20 -3.24 -11.66 -1.25
CA CYS A 20 -3.46 -10.29 -0.79
C CYS A 20 -2.24 -9.39 -1.01
N THR A 21 -1.14 -9.95 -1.54
CA THR A 21 0.10 -9.21 -1.76
C THR A 21 0.33 -9.00 -3.25
N ILE A 22 0.52 -7.75 -3.65
CA ILE A 22 0.69 -7.36 -5.05
C ILE A 22 2.02 -6.68 -5.20
N ASN A 23 2.86 -7.22 -6.07
CA ASN A 23 4.11 -6.59 -6.46
C ASN A 23 3.84 -5.38 -7.35
N ALA A 24 4.31 -4.21 -6.92
CA ALA A 24 4.10 -2.94 -7.61
C ALA A 24 5.30 -2.58 -8.51
N PRO A 25 5.11 -1.74 -9.54
CA PRO A 25 6.22 -1.17 -10.28
C PRO A 25 7.08 -0.26 -9.38
N VAL A 26 8.34 -0.03 -9.78
CA VAL A 26 9.28 0.92 -9.13
C VAL A 26 8.87 2.37 -9.42
N SER A 27 7.68 2.74 -8.97
CA SER A 27 7.09 4.07 -9.13
C SER A 27 6.11 4.30 -7.99
N GLU A 28 6.49 5.18 -7.09
CA GLU A 28 5.70 5.56 -5.91
C GLU A 28 4.40 6.25 -6.36
N ILE A 29 4.44 7.02 -7.45
CA ILE A 29 3.24 7.65 -8.02
C ILE A 29 2.23 6.59 -8.45
N ALA A 30 2.68 5.52 -9.09
CA ALA A 30 1.82 4.43 -9.51
C ALA A 30 1.31 3.64 -8.30
N LEU A 31 2.17 3.38 -7.32
CA LEU A 31 1.84 2.69 -6.07
C LEU A 31 0.71 3.41 -5.31
N PHE A 32 0.88 4.69 -5.00
CA PHE A 32 -0.13 5.50 -4.30
C PHE A 32 -1.36 5.77 -5.16
N GLY A 33 -1.19 5.89 -6.49
CA GLY A 33 -2.32 6.07 -7.42
C GLY A 33 -3.23 4.84 -7.47
N SER A 34 -2.66 3.64 -7.56
CA SER A 34 -3.39 2.38 -7.50
C SER A 34 -4.04 2.19 -6.13
N ALA A 35 -3.31 2.45 -5.04
CA ALA A 35 -3.85 2.35 -3.69
C ALA A 35 -5.04 3.29 -3.45
N LEU A 36 -4.97 4.54 -3.93
CA LEU A 36 -6.08 5.48 -3.89
C LEU A 36 -7.29 4.95 -4.67
N GLY A 37 -7.09 4.46 -5.89
CA GLY A 37 -8.17 3.90 -6.71
C GLY A 37 -8.87 2.72 -6.01
N SER A 38 -8.09 1.79 -5.43
CA SER A 38 -8.62 0.67 -4.65
C SER A 38 -9.36 1.14 -3.39
N ALA A 39 -8.84 2.15 -2.69
CA ALA A 39 -9.45 2.72 -1.50
C ALA A 39 -10.81 3.38 -1.79
N VAL A 40 -10.92 4.13 -2.90
CA VAL A 40 -12.18 4.71 -3.37
C VAL A 40 -13.21 3.64 -3.72
N MET A 41 -12.77 2.45 -4.16
CA MET A 41 -13.63 1.30 -4.41
C MET A 41 -14.01 0.54 -3.12
N GLY A 42 -13.62 1.04 -1.94
CA GLY A 42 -13.97 0.48 -0.64
C GLY A 42 -13.02 -0.59 -0.11
N MET A 43 -11.84 -0.77 -0.72
CA MET A 43 -10.82 -1.70 -0.20
C MET A 43 -9.93 -1.00 0.82
N THR A 44 -9.52 -1.70 1.87
CA THR A 44 -8.46 -1.20 2.77
C THR A 44 -7.11 -1.62 2.22
N PHE A 45 -6.20 -0.66 2.05
CA PHE A 45 -4.90 -0.92 1.42
C PHE A 45 -3.73 -0.59 2.36
N VAL A 46 -2.71 -1.45 2.36
CA VAL A 46 -1.44 -1.22 3.06
C VAL A 46 -0.35 -1.07 2.01
N VAL A 47 0.27 0.11 1.97
CA VAL A 47 1.35 0.45 1.04
C VAL A 47 2.68 0.28 1.76
N ASP A 48 3.54 -0.60 1.27
CA ASP A 48 4.93 -0.71 1.74
C ASP A 48 5.86 0.03 0.76
N VAL A 49 6.56 1.05 1.26
CA VAL A 49 7.50 1.84 0.47
C VAL A 49 8.92 1.35 0.76
N GLN A 50 9.71 1.15 -0.29
CA GLN A 50 11.03 0.55 -0.12
C GLN A 50 12.03 1.44 0.64
N TYR A 51 11.94 2.77 0.45
CA TYR A 51 12.72 3.76 1.20
C TYR A 51 11.92 5.06 1.36
N GLY A 52 12.00 5.69 2.54
CA GLY A 52 11.32 6.95 2.82
C GLY A 52 11.69 8.10 1.86
N ASP A 53 12.93 8.12 1.35
CA ASP A 53 13.41 9.19 0.45
C ASP A 53 12.66 9.26 -0.88
N PHE A 54 12.12 8.14 -1.36
CA PHE A 54 11.38 8.11 -2.62
C PHE A 54 9.96 8.65 -2.50
N LEU A 55 9.49 8.89 -1.29
CA LEU A 55 8.17 9.48 -1.04
C LEU A 55 8.01 10.85 -1.71
N ILE A 56 9.11 11.60 -1.85
CA ILE A 56 9.14 12.91 -2.52
C ILE A 56 8.60 12.80 -3.95
N ARG A 57 8.78 11.67 -4.62
CA ARG A 57 8.26 11.43 -5.98
C ARG A 57 6.74 11.37 -6.04
N ALA A 58 6.08 10.97 -4.95
CA ALA A 58 4.63 10.82 -4.88
C ALA A 58 3.93 11.85 -3.98
N MET A 59 4.64 12.87 -3.49
CA MET A 59 4.08 13.86 -2.55
C MET A 59 2.85 14.58 -3.09
N ASP A 60 2.84 14.97 -4.36
CA ASP A 60 1.65 15.60 -4.96
C ASP A 60 0.42 14.70 -4.90
N LYS A 61 0.61 13.39 -5.11
CA LYS A 61 -0.47 12.39 -5.04
C LYS A 61 -1.02 12.28 -3.62
N MET A 62 -0.14 12.28 -2.62
CA MET A 62 -0.55 12.17 -1.23
C MET A 62 -1.25 13.42 -0.72
N ILE A 63 -0.69 14.60 -0.97
CA ILE A 63 -1.19 15.86 -0.43
C ILE A 63 -2.45 16.29 -1.18
N SER A 64 -2.38 16.33 -2.51
CA SER A 64 -3.45 16.91 -3.32
C SER A 64 -4.62 15.94 -3.51
N GLN A 65 -4.36 14.62 -3.60
CA GLN A 65 -5.42 13.63 -3.84
C GLN A 65 -5.80 12.88 -2.56
N ILE A 66 -4.87 12.15 -1.93
CA ILE A 66 -5.20 11.26 -0.81
C ILE A 66 -5.74 12.02 0.41
N SER A 67 -5.04 13.07 0.89
CA SER A 67 -5.48 13.76 2.11
C SER A 67 -6.72 14.63 1.92
N MET A 68 -6.94 15.15 0.72
CA MET A 68 -8.08 16.04 0.46
C MET A 68 -9.34 15.29 0.02
N MET A 69 -9.24 14.02 -0.39
CA MET A 69 -10.35 13.27 -0.98
C MET A 69 -11.61 13.28 -0.12
N ARG A 70 -11.47 13.03 1.19
CA ARG A 70 -12.59 13.01 2.14
C ARG A 70 -13.26 14.38 2.26
N TYR A 71 -12.45 15.43 2.36
CA TYR A 71 -12.92 16.80 2.51
C TYR A 71 -13.64 17.31 1.25
N MET A 72 -13.05 17.08 0.07
CA MET A 72 -13.61 17.54 -1.21
C MET A 72 -14.86 16.78 -1.62
N SER A 73 -15.05 15.57 -1.10
CA SER A 73 -16.22 14.73 -1.39
C SER A 73 -17.36 14.91 -0.39
N GLU A 74 -17.26 15.90 0.52
CA GLU A 74 -18.25 16.13 1.59
C GLU A 74 -18.57 14.84 2.38
N ASP A 75 -17.53 14.11 2.82
CA ASP A 75 -17.62 12.79 3.46
C ASP A 75 -18.22 11.66 2.58
N GLY A 76 -18.46 11.91 1.29
CA GLY A 76 -18.97 10.92 0.34
C GLY A 76 -17.95 9.85 -0.08
N VAL A 77 -16.66 10.05 0.19
CA VAL A 77 -15.59 9.09 -0.12
C VAL A 77 -14.60 9.01 1.04
N GLU A 78 -14.40 7.80 1.57
CA GLU A 78 -13.33 7.52 2.53
C GLU A 78 -12.16 6.82 1.83
N VAL A 79 -10.93 7.16 2.24
CA VAL A 79 -9.70 6.59 1.69
C VAL A 79 -8.94 5.86 2.82
N PRO A 80 -9.31 4.61 3.14
CA PRO A 80 -8.63 3.82 4.17
C PRO A 80 -7.29 3.28 3.63
N LEU A 81 -6.21 4.07 3.82
CA LEU A 81 -4.87 3.74 3.37
C LEU A 81 -3.87 3.84 4.53
N VAL A 82 -3.07 2.79 4.73
CA VAL A 82 -1.94 2.79 5.67
C VAL A 82 -0.66 2.74 4.87
N MET A 83 0.28 3.64 5.18
CA MET A 83 1.61 3.66 4.59
C MET A 83 2.63 3.19 5.63
N GLN A 84 3.41 2.17 5.25
CA GLN A 84 4.59 1.73 5.96
C GLN A 84 5.84 2.18 5.20
N MET A 85 6.84 2.66 5.92
CA MET A 85 8.16 2.93 5.36
C MET A 85 9.25 2.56 6.37
N PRO A 86 10.31 1.86 5.93
CA PRO A 86 11.54 1.76 6.68
C PRO A 86 12.29 3.09 6.61
N VAL A 87 12.97 3.43 7.72
CA VAL A 87 13.87 4.59 7.84
C VAL A 87 15.25 4.29 7.26
#